data_AF-A0A968DMT4-F1
#
_entry.id   AF-A0A968DMT4-F1
#
_cell.length_a   1.000
_cell.length_b   1.000
_cell.length_c   1.000
_cell.angle_alpha   90.00
_cell.angle_beta   90.00
_cell.angle_gamma   90.00
#
_symmetry.space_group_name_H-M   'P 1'
#
loop_
_entity.id
_entity.type
_entity.pdbx_description
1 polymer ?
#
loop_
_entity_poly.entity_id
_entity_poly.type
_entity_poly.pdbx_seq_one_letter_code
_entity_poly.pdbx_strand_id
1 'polypeptide(L)'
;MVAIIFVGLWFAASVWADEYRFGLMHWLQDGVGLPAWAHAVGAVLLFDAWSYAWHRINHEIPFFWRFHRVHHSDPNMDVTTANRFHIGEIFFSSSFRILIIGLLGVYLWELVLYETLMFAVVQFHHTNIDISEKVDRMLRAIIVSPNMHRVHHSRWQPETDSN
;
A
#
# COMPACT_ATOMS: atom_id res chain seq x y z
N MET A 1 5.56 -17.28 9.03
CA MET A 1 6.96 -17.49 8.66
C MET A 1 7.37 -16.66 7.44
N VAL A 2 6.66 -16.74 6.30
CA VAL A 2 6.98 -15.97 5.07
C VAL A 2 6.99 -14.45 5.28
N ALA A 3 5.97 -13.89 5.94
CA ALA A 3 5.88 -12.45 6.19
C ALA A 3 7.05 -11.90 7.05
N ILE A 4 7.54 -12.68 8.03
CA ILE A 4 8.63 -12.26 8.92
C ILE A 4 9.94 -12.10 8.15
N ILE A 5 10.21 -13.00 7.21
CA ILE A 5 11.40 -12.92 6.36
C ILE A 5 11.38 -11.63 5.53
N PHE A 6 10.24 -11.32 4.90
CA PHE A 6 10.12 -10.12 4.09
C PHE A 6 10.23 -8.84 4.90
N VAL A 7 9.65 -8.78 6.11
CA VAL A 7 9.85 -7.63 7.01
C VAL A 7 11.33 -7.43 7.34
N GLY A 8 12.07 -8.50 7.60
CA GLY A 8 13.52 -8.43 7.81
C GLY A 8 14.27 -7.91 6.57
N LEU A 9 13.85 -8.33 5.38
CA LEU A 9 14.44 -7.85 4.11
C LEU A 9 14.08 -6.38 3.82
N TRP A 10 12.87 -5.93 4.16
CA TRP A 10 12.47 -4.53 4.05
C TRP A 10 13.32 -3.64 4.96
N PHE A 11 13.51 -4.07 6.21
CA PHE A 11 14.41 -3.40 7.15
C PHE A 11 15.83 -3.34 6.60
N ALA A 12 16.37 -4.48 6.13
CA ALA A 12 17.71 -4.54 5.57
C ALA A 12 17.87 -3.62 4.35
N ALA A 13 16.86 -3.55 3.47
CA ALA A 13 16.88 -2.67 2.31
C ALA A 13 16.87 -1.19 2.70
N SER A 14 16.06 -0.79 3.70
CA SER A 14 16.01 0.60 4.18
C SER A 14 17.31 1.00 4.89
N VAL A 15 17.86 0.13 5.75
CA VAL A 15 19.16 0.38 6.40
C VAL A 15 20.29 0.46 5.40
N TRP A 16 20.32 -0.44 4.40
CA TRP A 16 21.30 -0.38 3.33
C TRP A 16 21.18 0.92 2.52
N ALA A 17 19.97 1.32 2.17
CA ALA A 17 19.75 2.56 1.43
C ALA A 17 20.24 3.79 2.21
N ASP A 18 19.99 3.83 3.53
CA ASP A 18 20.46 4.92 4.40
C ASP A 18 21.99 4.91 4.57
N GLU A 19 22.60 3.74 4.85
CA GLU A 19 24.04 3.58 5.03
C GLU A 19 24.82 4.05 3.79
N TYR A 20 24.34 3.70 2.60
CA TYR A 20 24.98 4.05 1.33
C TYR A 20 24.45 5.34 0.71
N ARG A 21 23.55 6.06 1.40
CA ARG A 21 22.86 7.26 0.88
C ARG A 21 22.28 7.05 -0.52
N PHE A 22 21.75 5.85 -0.75
CA PHE A 22 21.22 5.42 -2.05
C PHE A 22 19.71 5.63 -2.12
N GLY A 23 19.24 6.12 -3.27
CA GLY A 23 17.82 6.25 -3.58
C GLY A 23 17.36 7.70 -3.67
N LEU A 24 16.21 7.89 -4.32
CA LEU A 24 15.69 9.19 -4.73
C LEU A 24 15.65 10.21 -3.58
N MET A 25 15.13 9.83 -2.42
CA MET A 25 14.88 10.74 -1.32
C MET A 25 16.18 11.18 -0.63
N HIS A 26 17.15 10.27 -0.46
CA HIS A 26 18.51 10.62 -0.01
C HIS A 26 19.23 11.52 -1.01
N TRP A 27 19.12 11.26 -2.32
CA TRP A 27 19.75 12.12 -3.34
C TRP A 27 19.14 13.52 -3.38
N LEU A 28 17.83 13.65 -3.17
CA LEU A 28 17.18 14.96 -3.04
C LEU A 28 17.61 15.68 -1.76
N GLN A 29 17.72 14.96 -0.65
CA GLN A 29 18.20 15.51 0.61
C GLN A 29 19.64 16.03 0.51
N ASP A 30 20.54 15.23 -0.06
CA ASP A 30 21.96 15.58 -0.15
C ASP A 30 22.24 16.57 -1.28
N GLY A 31 21.55 16.43 -2.42
CA GLY A 31 21.79 17.24 -3.61
C GLY A 31 21.13 18.62 -3.59
N VAL A 32 19.91 18.73 -3.07
CA VAL A 32 19.16 20.00 -3.04
C VAL A 32 18.78 20.45 -1.63
N GLY A 33 19.27 19.78 -0.59
CA GLY A 33 18.99 20.15 0.81
C GLY A 33 17.55 19.91 1.22
N LEU A 34 16.89 18.86 0.69
CA LEU A 34 15.50 18.53 1.03
C LEU A 34 15.35 18.40 2.57
N PRO A 35 14.50 19.21 3.23
CA PRO A 35 14.38 19.16 4.68
C PRO A 35 13.72 17.86 5.12
N ALA A 36 14.03 17.41 6.35
CA ALA A 36 13.57 16.13 6.89
C ALA A 36 12.05 15.94 6.84
N TRP A 37 11.25 16.98 7.09
CA TRP A 37 9.79 16.87 7.01
C TRP A 37 9.31 16.59 5.58
N ALA A 38 9.97 17.18 4.57
CA ALA A 38 9.62 16.99 3.16
C ALA A 38 10.09 15.63 2.66
N HIS A 39 11.20 15.12 3.20
CA HIS A 39 11.64 13.75 2.97
C HIS A 39 10.58 12.75 3.46
N ALA A 40 10.08 12.92 4.68
CA ALA A 40 9.06 12.04 5.25
C ALA A 40 7.72 12.08 4.51
N VAL A 41 7.26 13.30 4.16
CA VAL A 41 6.03 13.46 3.36
C VAL A 41 6.22 12.83 1.97
N GLY A 42 7.37 13.05 1.33
CA GLY A 42 7.69 12.44 0.04
C GLY A 42 7.71 10.92 0.11
N ALA A 43 8.31 10.34 1.16
CA ALA A 43 8.32 8.90 1.38
C ALA A 43 6.89 8.33 1.48
N VAL A 44 6.01 8.95 2.28
CA VAL A 44 4.61 8.53 2.41
C VAL A 44 3.88 8.59 1.07
N LEU A 45 4.01 9.71 0.32
CA LEU A 45 3.33 9.89 -0.96
C LEU A 45 3.83 8.93 -2.05
N LEU A 46 5.14 8.67 -2.10
CA LEU A 46 5.74 7.78 -3.08
C LEU A 46 5.39 6.31 -2.79
N PHE A 47 5.35 5.92 -1.52
CA PHE A 47 4.85 4.59 -1.18
C PHE A 47 3.35 4.45 -1.43
N ASP A 48 2.55 5.47 -1.17
CA ASP A 48 1.11 5.47 -1.49
C ASP A 48 0.88 5.31 -3.00
N ALA A 49 1.63 6.07 -3.81
CA ALA A 49 1.62 5.93 -5.27
C ALA A 49 2.05 4.53 -5.72
N TRP A 50 3.07 3.93 -5.09
CA TRP A 50 3.47 2.56 -5.37
C TRP A 50 2.38 1.55 -4.99
N SER A 51 1.75 1.70 -3.83
CA SER A 51 0.66 0.81 -3.39
C SER A 51 -0.53 0.88 -4.33
N TYR A 52 -0.90 2.08 -4.78
CA TYR A 52 -1.91 2.27 -5.82
C TYR A 52 -1.51 1.57 -7.13
N ALA A 53 -0.28 1.79 -7.61
CA ALA A 53 0.21 1.17 -8.83
C ALA A 53 0.23 -0.36 -8.73
N TRP A 54 0.68 -0.90 -7.60
CA TRP A 54 0.67 -2.34 -7.33
C TRP A 54 -0.76 -2.90 -7.33
N HIS A 55 -1.70 -2.18 -6.72
CA HIS A 55 -3.11 -2.57 -6.72
C HIS A 55 -3.70 -2.59 -8.14
N ARG A 56 -3.47 -1.54 -8.94
CA ARG A 56 -3.85 -1.51 -10.37
C ARG A 56 -3.22 -2.66 -11.15
N ILE A 57 -1.94 -2.96 -10.94
CA ILE A 57 -1.24 -4.10 -11.57
C ILE A 57 -1.94 -5.43 -11.24
N ASN A 58 -2.42 -5.60 -10.00
CA ASN A 58 -3.16 -6.80 -9.60
C ASN A 58 -4.50 -6.95 -10.32
N HIS A 59 -5.16 -5.84 -10.69
CA HIS A 59 -6.41 -5.86 -11.46
C HIS A 59 -6.19 -6.00 -12.97
N GLU A 60 -5.17 -5.33 -13.50
CA GLU A 60 -4.98 -5.23 -14.95
C GLU A 60 -4.21 -6.41 -15.56
N ILE A 61 -3.28 -7.02 -14.81
CA ILE A 61 -2.46 -8.12 -15.32
C ILE A 61 -3.09 -9.46 -14.92
N PRO A 62 -3.55 -10.31 -15.87
CA PRO A 62 -4.25 -11.55 -15.57
C PRO A 62 -3.47 -12.52 -14.67
N PHE A 63 -2.14 -12.49 -14.72
CA PHE A 63 -1.30 -13.31 -13.86
C PHE A 63 -1.44 -12.91 -12.38
N PHE A 64 -1.34 -11.61 -12.06
CA PHE A 64 -1.43 -11.11 -10.69
C PHE A 64 -2.86 -11.18 -10.15
N TRP A 65 -3.86 -10.94 -11.00
CA TRP A 65 -5.27 -11.09 -10.65
C TRP A 65 -5.62 -12.47 -10.10
N ARG A 66 -4.99 -13.54 -10.59
CA ARG A 66 -5.24 -14.90 -10.09
C ARG A 66 -4.97 -15.06 -8.60
N PHE A 67 -4.05 -14.27 -8.05
CA PHE A 67 -3.74 -14.23 -6.63
C PHE A 67 -4.65 -13.24 -5.91
N HIS A 68 -4.79 -12.04 -6.48
CA HIS A 68 -5.56 -10.96 -5.87
C HIS A 68 -7.07 -11.25 -5.77
N ARG A 69 -7.63 -12.05 -6.68
CA ARG A 69 -9.04 -12.45 -6.61
C ARG A 69 -9.42 -13.22 -5.34
N VAL A 70 -8.46 -13.74 -4.57
CA VAL A 70 -8.72 -14.33 -3.24
C VAL A 70 -9.22 -13.26 -2.28
N HIS A 71 -8.62 -12.06 -2.32
CA HIS A 71 -9.05 -10.90 -1.57
C HIS A 71 -10.50 -10.50 -1.93
N HIS A 72 -10.80 -10.44 -3.24
CA HIS A 72 -12.13 -10.15 -3.77
C HIS A 72 -13.16 -11.28 -3.66
N SER A 73 -12.78 -12.45 -3.14
CA SER A 73 -13.68 -13.61 -3.07
C SER A 73 -14.57 -13.61 -1.83
N ASP A 74 -14.38 -12.65 -0.92
CA ASP A 74 -15.14 -12.57 0.32
C ASP A 74 -16.60 -12.14 0.05
N PRO A 75 -17.61 -13.00 0.30
CA PRO A 75 -18.99 -12.65 0.06
C PRO A 75 -19.52 -11.58 1.04
N ASN A 76 -18.88 -11.39 2.19
CA ASN A 76 -19.30 -10.47 3.24
C ASN A 76 -18.11 -9.65 3.71
N MET A 77 -17.74 -8.62 2.93
CA MET A 77 -16.61 -7.77 3.25
C MET A 77 -16.72 -7.19 4.67
N ASP A 78 -15.69 -7.43 5.47
CA ASP A 78 -15.48 -6.83 6.78
C ASP A 78 -13.99 -6.60 7.02
N VAL A 79 -13.62 -6.11 8.22
CA VAL A 79 -12.22 -5.80 8.55
C VAL A 79 -11.28 -7.00 8.39
N THR A 80 -11.79 -8.24 8.45
CA THR A 80 -10.96 -9.43 8.22
C THR A 80 -10.57 -9.58 6.76
N THR A 81 -11.39 -9.11 5.82
CA THR A 81 -11.10 -9.12 4.37
C THR A 81 -9.80 -8.39 4.04
N ALA A 82 -9.48 -7.33 4.78
CA ALA A 82 -8.22 -6.58 4.69
C ALA A 82 -6.96 -7.44 4.89
N ASN A 83 -7.10 -8.66 5.42
CA ASN A 83 -6.00 -9.57 5.72
C ASN A 83 -6.07 -10.88 4.93
N ARG A 84 -7.03 -11.02 4.00
CA ARG A 84 -7.25 -12.23 3.19
C ARG A 84 -6.48 -12.14 1.87
N PHE A 85 -5.21 -12.54 1.91
CA PHE A 85 -4.36 -12.56 0.73
C PHE A 85 -3.87 -13.95 0.38
N HIS A 86 -3.71 -14.20 -0.91
CA HIS A 86 -3.02 -15.39 -1.38
C HIS A 86 -1.51 -15.27 -1.09
N ILE A 87 -0.86 -16.37 -0.70
CA ILE A 87 0.59 -16.39 -0.38
C ILE A 87 1.44 -15.84 -1.56
N GLY A 88 1.06 -16.18 -2.79
CA GLY A 88 1.68 -15.66 -4.00
C GLY A 88 1.62 -14.14 -4.12
N GLU A 89 0.50 -13.52 -3.74
CA GLU A 89 0.40 -12.06 -3.75
C GLU A 89 1.34 -11.43 -2.73
N ILE A 90 1.37 -11.98 -1.50
CA ILE A 90 2.32 -11.54 -0.45
C ILE A 90 3.77 -11.68 -0.95
N PHE A 91 4.10 -12.78 -1.62
CA PHE A 91 5.44 -13.01 -2.15
C PHE A 91 5.83 -11.96 -3.19
N PHE A 92 4.99 -11.72 -4.20
CA PHE A 92 5.31 -10.76 -5.26
C PHE A 92 5.30 -9.34 -4.75
N SER A 93 4.28 -8.93 -3.99
CA SER A 93 4.19 -7.59 -3.43
C SER A 93 5.40 -7.28 -2.56
N SER A 94 5.80 -8.21 -1.69
CA SER A 94 6.95 -8.03 -0.81
C SER A 94 8.27 -8.01 -1.56
N SER A 95 8.42 -8.80 -2.62
CA SER A 95 9.62 -8.84 -3.47
C SER A 95 9.82 -7.52 -4.22
N PHE A 96 8.77 -6.99 -4.86
CA PHE A 96 8.84 -5.69 -5.51
C PHE A 96 9.04 -4.57 -4.49
N ARG A 97 8.43 -4.66 -3.31
CA ARG A 97 8.57 -3.65 -2.26
C ARG A 97 10.01 -3.49 -1.77
N ILE A 98 10.80 -4.56 -1.71
CA ILE A 98 12.24 -4.48 -1.39
C ILE A 98 12.95 -3.54 -2.37
N LEU A 99 12.69 -3.71 -3.68
CA LEU A 99 13.30 -2.89 -4.72
C LEU A 99 12.86 -1.43 -4.58
N ILE A 100 11.57 -1.20 -4.32
CA ILE A 100 11.03 0.16 -4.15
C ILE A 100 11.61 0.85 -2.92
N ILE A 101 11.73 0.15 -1.78
CA ILE A 101 12.38 0.70 -0.57
C ILE A 101 13.81 1.18 -0.91
N GLY A 102 14.59 0.36 -1.60
CA GLY A 102 15.94 0.72 -2.03
C GLY A 102 15.97 1.88 -3.02
N LEU A 103 15.13 1.85 -4.06
CA LEU A 103 15.07 2.91 -5.09
C LEU A 103 14.59 4.25 -4.55
N LEU A 104 13.66 4.23 -3.59
CA LEU A 104 13.17 5.44 -2.94
C LEU A 104 14.19 5.99 -1.94
N GLY A 105 14.96 5.15 -1.26
CA GLY A 105 15.97 5.59 -0.31
C GLY A 105 15.36 6.26 0.92
N VAL A 106 14.55 5.50 1.66
CA VAL A 106 13.79 6.01 2.81
C VAL A 106 14.43 5.60 4.13
N TYR A 107 14.25 6.44 5.15
CA TYR A 107 14.63 6.08 6.51
C TYR A 107 13.70 5.01 7.07
N LEU A 108 14.25 4.17 7.96
CA LEU A 108 13.47 3.10 8.58
C LEU A 108 12.21 3.60 9.29
N TRP A 109 12.30 4.73 9.99
CA TRP A 109 11.16 5.28 10.72
C TRP A 109 10.05 5.77 9.79
N GLU A 110 10.38 6.20 8.57
CA GLU A 110 9.41 6.61 7.54
C GLU A 110 8.70 5.40 6.95
N LEU A 111 9.44 4.30 6.73
CA LEU A 111 8.85 3.02 6.37
C LEU A 111 7.87 2.57 7.45
N VAL A 112 8.27 2.55 8.72
CA VAL A 112 7.39 2.17 9.85
C VAL A 112 6.16 3.07 9.95
N LEU A 113 6.34 4.39 9.76
CA LEU A 113 5.25 5.35 9.71
C LEU A 113 4.25 5.00 8.61
N TYR A 114 4.73 4.78 7.39
CA TYR A 114 3.90 4.42 6.26
C TYR A 114 3.14 3.11 6.49
N GLU A 115 3.80 2.05 6.97
CA GLU A 115 3.14 0.77 7.28
C GLU A 115 2.03 0.93 8.32
N THR A 116 2.27 1.76 9.34
CA THR A 116 1.29 2.02 10.40
C THR A 116 0.07 2.76 9.86
N LEU A 117 0.29 3.79 9.05
CA LEU A 117 -0.78 4.54 8.39
C LEU A 117 -1.57 3.64 7.45
N MET A 118 -0.89 2.92 6.57
CA MET A 118 -1.52 2.00 5.62
C MET A 118 -2.31 0.91 6.31
N PHE A 119 -1.77 0.31 7.37
CA PHE A 119 -2.50 -0.70 8.14
C PHE A 119 -3.84 -0.14 8.62
N ALA A 120 -3.85 1.02 9.28
CA ALA A 120 -5.07 1.65 9.79
C ALA A 120 -6.06 2.00 8.66
N VAL A 121 -5.56 2.59 7.58
CA VAL A 121 -6.33 3.04 6.42
C VAL A 121 -6.96 1.86 5.68
N VAL A 122 -6.19 0.80 5.41
CA VAL A 122 -6.69 -0.43 4.77
C VAL A 122 -7.71 -1.12 5.67
N GLN A 123 -7.50 -1.22 6.99
CA GLN A 123 -8.53 -1.75 7.89
C GLN A 123 -9.83 -0.92 7.79
N PHE A 124 -9.72 0.40 7.77
CA PHE A 124 -10.86 1.32 7.70
C PHE A 124 -11.70 1.09 6.43
N HIS A 125 -11.08 1.01 5.26
CA HIS A 125 -11.82 0.86 3.98
C HIS A 125 -12.54 -0.49 3.85
N HIS A 126 -12.11 -1.52 4.60
CA HIS A 126 -12.78 -2.82 4.61
C HIS A 126 -13.84 -2.95 5.70
N THR A 127 -14.05 -1.92 6.53
CA THR A 127 -15.05 -2.02 7.61
C THR A 127 -16.46 -2.28 7.06
N ASN A 128 -17.22 -3.12 7.77
CA ASN A 128 -18.65 -3.29 7.53
C ASN A 128 -19.47 -2.25 8.33
N ILE A 129 -18.99 -1.00 8.35
CA ILE A 129 -19.68 0.12 9.00
C ILE A 129 -20.44 0.87 7.92
N ASP A 130 -21.70 1.19 8.21
CA ASP A 130 -22.49 2.08 7.37
C ASP A 130 -22.14 3.53 7.69
N ILE A 131 -21.51 4.21 6.75
CA ILE A 131 -21.23 5.64 6.85
C ILE A 131 -22.24 6.41 6.01
N SER A 132 -22.81 7.47 6.59
CA SER A 132 -23.77 8.31 5.86
C SER A 132 -23.13 8.90 4.61
N GLU A 133 -23.90 9.04 3.54
CA GLU A 133 -23.44 9.60 2.26
C GLU A 133 -22.82 11.02 2.39
N LYS A 134 -23.22 11.80 3.40
CA LYS A 134 -22.58 13.10 3.69
C LYS A 134 -21.14 12.91 4.19
N VAL A 135 -20.93 11.97 5.10
CA VAL A 135 -19.61 11.64 5.65
C VAL A 135 -18.75 11.03 4.55
N ASP A 136 -19.30 10.08 3.79
CA ASP A 136 -18.64 9.46 2.64
C ASP A 136 -18.12 10.50 1.64
N ARG A 137 -18.97 11.46 1.24
CA ARG A 137 -18.60 12.59 0.37
C ARG A 137 -17.39 13.37 0.84
N MET A 138 -17.29 13.61 2.15
CA MET A 138 -16.20 14.37 2.72
C MET A 138 -14.93 13.52 2.79
N LEU A 139 -15.05 12.24 3.15
CA LEU A 139 -13.92 11.33 3.30
C LEU A 139 -13.28 10.99 1.94
N ARG A 140 -14.08 10.69 0.92
CA ARG A 140 -13.60 10.27 -0.41
C ARG A 140 -12.75 11.29 -1.15
N ALA A 141 -12.71 12.53 -0.67
CA ALA A 141 -11.82 13.56 -1.19
C ALA A 141 -10.36 13.41 -0.70
N ILE A 142 -10.12 12.61 0.35
CA ILE A 142 -8.83 12.53 1.04
C ILE A 142 -8.36 11.09 1.18
N ILE A 143 -9.26 10.17 1.50
CA ILE A 143 -8.98 8.75 1.69
C ILE A 143 -10.03 7.90 0.98
N VAL A 144 -9.71 6.67 0.63
CA VAL A 144 -10.73 5.73 0.17
C VAL A 144 -11.73 5.52 1.33
N SER A 145 -13.00 5.29 1.03
CA SER A 145 -14.00 5.09 2.08
C SER A 145 -14.50 3.64 2.08
N PRO A 146 -15.14 3.18 3.17
CA PRO A 146 -15.83 1.90 3.19
C PRO A 146 -16.81 1.72 2.03
N ASN A 147 -17.57 2.76 1.66
CA ASN A 147 -18.54 2.67 0.57
C ASN A 147 -17.84 2.61 -0.80
N MET A 148 -16.79 3.40 -1.03
CA MET A 148 -15.99 3.31 -2.26
C MET A 148 -15.37 1.94 -2.44
N HIS A 149 -14.75 1.41 -1.39
CA HIS A 149 -14.05 0.13 -1.46
C HIS A 149 -15.02 -1.04 -1.62
N ARG A 150 -16.24 -0.93 -1.07
CA ARG A 150 -17.30 -1.93 -1.29
C ARG A 150 -17.72 -2.02 -2.76
N VAL A 151 -17.79 -0.90 -3.47
CA VAL A 151 -18.06 -0.89 -4.93
C VAL A 151 -16.94 -1.63 -5.66
N HIS A 152 -15.69 -1.35 -5.30
CA HIS A 152 -14.54 -2.06 -5.82
C HIS A 152 -14.53 -3.58 -5.49
N HIS A 153 -15.12 -4.00 -4.38
CA HIS A 153 -15.34 -5.42 -4.04
C HIS A 153 -16.61 -6.02 -4.66
N SER A 154 -17.30 -5.29 -5.53
CA SER A 154 -18.47 -5.78 -6.24
C SER A 154 -18.15 -7.01 -7.10
N ARG A 155 -19.18 -7.82 -7.35
CA ARG A 155 -19.12 -8.94 -8.29
C ARG A 155 -19.24 -8.49 -9.75
N TRP A 156 -19.61 -7.23 -9.98
CA TRP A 156 -19.73 -6.68 -11.31
C TRP A 156 -18.39 -6.08 -11.74
N GLN A 157 -17.71 -6.75 -12.67
CA GLN A 157 -16.34 -6.44 -13.09
C GLN A 157 -16.07 -4.94 -13.41
N PRO A 158 -16.98 -4.20 -14.06
CA PRO A 158 -16.78 -2.76 -14.28
C PRO A 158 -16.65 -1.93 -13.00
N GLU A 159 -17.33 -2.32 -11.90
CA GLU A 159 -17.15 -1.73 -10.58
C GLU A 159 -15.87 -2.23 -9.91
N THR A 160 -15.53 -3.52 -10.08
CA THR A 160 -14.30 -4.10 -9.54
C THR A 160 -13.05 -3.39 -10.06
N ASP A 161 -13.04 -3.01 -11.33
CA ASP A 161 -11.86 -2.41 -11.97
C ASP A 161 -11.86 -0.87 -11.95
N SER A 162 -12.81 -0.24 -11.25
CA SER A 162 -12.95 1.22 -11.17
C SER A 162 -12.09 1.88 -10.07
N ASN A 163 -10.89 1.34 -9.80
CA ASN A 163 -9.94 1.90 -8.82
C ASN A 163 -9.64 3.38 -9.05
#